data_AF-A0A1G2S5V9-F1
#
_entry.id   AF-A0A1G2S5V9-F1
#
_cell.length_a   1.000
_cell.length_b   1.000
_cell.length_c   1.000
_cell.angle_alpha   90.00
_cell.angle_beta   90.00
_cell.angle_gamma   90.00
#
_symmetry.space_group_name_H-M   'P 1'
#
loop_
_entity.id
_entity.type
_entity.pdbx_description
1 polymer ?
#
loop_
_entity_poly.entity_id
_entity_poly.type
_entity_poly.pdbx_seq_one_letter_code
_entity_poly.pdbx_strand_id
1 'polypeptide(L)'
;MNTIKKTLGVIAMTVLFLPMTFVVAQQITGSTGSPGSTAPSALSANAKIENPLNYDTFSEFAAAVIETAVKVLMPFIVLAFIYSGFLFVKAQGNKEELAEAKTAIWYSVIGAFILLGSWGFAQIIGETISTITQ
;
A
#
# COMPACT_ATOMS: atom_id res chain seq x y z
N MET A 1 17.75 -8.75 35.88
CA MET A 1 17.00 -7.47 36.03
C MET A 1 17.12 -6.52 34.82
N ASN A 2 18.05 -6.72 33.88
CA ASN A 2 18.30 -5.79 32.77
C ASN A 2 17.45 -6.04 31.52
N THR A 3 16.87 -7.23 31.36
CA THR A 3 15.97 -7.59 30.25
C THR A 3 14.55 -7.06 30.46
N ILE A 4 14.00 -7.17 31.68
CA ILE A 4 12.64 -6.66 32.01
C ILE A 4 12.55 -5.14 31.83
N LYS A 5 13.59 -4.39 32.23
CA LYS A 5 13.67 -2.93 32.02
C LYS A 5 13.70 -2.56 30.54
N LYS A 6 14.34 -3.38 29.70
CA LYS A 6 14.44 -3.17 28.25
C LYS A 6 13.11 -3.49 27.55
N THR A 7 12.42 -4.56 27.94
CA THR A 7 11.11 -4.93 27.35
C THR A 7 9.99 -3.98 27.78
N LEU A 8 10.02 -3.49 29.02
CA LEU A 8 9.04 -2.51 29.50
C LEU A 8 9.17 -1.15 28.77
N GLY A 9 10.40 -0.72 28.47
CA GLY A 9 10.65 0.48 27.66
C GLY A 9 10.19 0.34 26.21
N VAL A 10 10.37 -0.85 25.61
CA VAL A 10 9.91 -1.12 24.23
C VAL A 10 8.39 -1.12 24.13
N ILE A 11 7.68 -1.73 25.10
CA ILE A 11 6.21 -1.72 25.12
C ILE A 11 5.67 -0.29 25.31
N ALA A 12 6.28 0.51 26.18
CA ALA A 12 5.91 1.91 26.36
C ALA A 12 6.11 2.73 25.06
N MET A 13 7.16 2.45 24.29
CA MET A 13 7.42 3.15 23.03
C MET A 13 6.46 2.73 21.90
N THR A 14 6.04 1.46 21.87
CA THR A 14 5.06 0.97 20.87
C THR A 14 3.64 1.45 21.16
N VAL A 15 3.24 1.58 22.43
CA VAL A 15 1.89 2.05 22.81
C VAL A 15 1.73 3.56 22.60
N LEU A 16 2.81 4.34 22.71
CA LEU A 16 2.79 5.79 22.51
C LEU A 16 2.79 6.20 21.02
N PHE A 17 3.17 5.29 20.11
CA PHE A 17 3.15 5.52 18.66
C PHE A 17 1.87 5.05 17.95
N LEU A 18 0.98 4.31 18.64
CA LEU A 18 -0.30 3.86 18.10
C LEU A 18 -1.35 4.98 17.84
N PRO A 19 -1.42 6.11 18.58
CA PRO A 19 -2.40 7.15 18.29
C PRO A 19 -1.95 8.12 17.18
N MET A 20 -0.65 8.17 16.84
CA MET A 20 -0.12 9.16 15.88
C MET A 20 -0.52 8.84 14.43
N THR A 21 -0.83 7.59 14.11
CA THR A 21 -1.37 7.19 12.80
C THR A 21 -2.89 7.37 12.69
N PHE A 22 -3.61 7.52 13.82
CA PHE A 22 -5.05 7.77 13.82
C PHE A 22 -5.42 9.26 13.63
N VAL A 23 -4.50 10.19 13.90
CA VAL A 23 -4.78 11.64 13.80
C VAL A 23 -4.79 12.18 12.36
N VAL A 24 -4.21 11.48 11.38
CA VAL A 24 -4.27 11.89 9.95
C VAL A 24 -5.62 11.53 9.29
N ALA A 25 -6.52 10.81 9.98
CA ALA A 25 -7.81 10.38 9.42
C ALA A 25 -9.01 11.31 9.73
N GLN A 26 -8.82 12.47 10.37
CA GLN A 26 -9.93 13.40 10.62
C GLN A 26 -9.66 14.80 10.06
N GLN A 27 -9.94 14.97 8.77
CA GLN A 27 -10.41 16.25 8.24
C GLN A 27 -11.77 16.04 7.59
N ILE A 28 -12.84 16.23 8.36
CA ILE A 28 -13.94 17.14 8.00
C ILE A 28 -14.45 17.77 9.31
N THR A 29 -13.68 18.73 9.82
CA THR A 29 -14.17 19.67 10.84
C THR A 29 -15.16 20.60 10.15
N GLY A 30 -16.44 20.42 10.46
CA GLY A 30 -17.45 21.41 10.14
C GLY A 30 -17.12 22.73 10.82
N SER A 31 -17.04 23.81 10.03
CA SER A 31 -17.30 25.20 10.43
C SER A 31 -16.89 26.13 9.29
N THR A 32 -17.86 26.80 8.66
CA THR A 32 -18.05 28.25 8.78
C THR A 32 -19.27 28.65 7.95
N GLY A 33 -20.29 29.17 8.62
CA GLY A 33 -21.53 29.61 8.00
C GLY A 33 -21.42 30.99 7.33
N SER A 34 -22.40 31.27 6.48
CA SER A 34 -22.85 32.62 6.12
C SER A 34 -24.39 32.62 6.12
N PRO A 35 -25.07 33.63 6.72
CA PRO A 35 -26.53 33.61 6.91
C PRO A 35 -27.26 34.25 5.73
N GLY A 36 -28.28 33.58 5.17
CA GLY A 36 -29.08 34.16 4.08
C GLY A 36 -30.25 33.30 3.57
N SER A 37 -31.38 33.38 4.29
CA SER A 37 -32.78 33.36 3.81
C SER A 37 -33.38 32.17 3.00
N THR A 38 -34.22 31.41 3.71
CA THR A 38 -35.65 31.06 3.43
C THR A 38 -36.08 30.26 2.18
N ALA A 39 -36.41 28.97 2.38
CA ALA A 39 -37.77 28.37 2.24
C ALA A 39 -37.69 26.84 2.48
N PRO A 40 -38.68 26.18 3.14
CA PRO A 40 -38.61 24.76 3.44
C PRO A 40 -39.04 23.96 2.21
N SER A 41 -38.09 23.63 1.34
CA SER A 41 -38.31 22.62 0.30
C SER A 41 -38.07 21.25 0.92
N ALA A 42 -39.11 20.40 0.83
CA ALA A 42 -39.11 19.05 1.35
C ALA A 42 -37.78 18.34 1.06
N LEU A 43 -37.19 17.82 2.14
CA LEU A 43 -36.02 16.96 2.16
C LEU A 43 -36.35 15.65 1.45
N SER A 44 -36.44 15.69 0.12
CA SER A 44 -36.12 14.53 -0.70
C SER A 44 -34.60 14.41 -0.66
N ALA A 45 -34.10 13.93 0.47
CA ALA A 45 -32.77 13.39 0.58
C ALA A 45 -32.73 12.09 -0.25
N ASN A 46 -32.79 12.23 -1.57
CA ASN A 46 -32.04 11.36 -2.44
C ASN A 46 -30.56 11.73 -2.25
N ALA A 47 -30.07 11.55 -1.02
CA ALA A 47 -28.66 11.52 -0.70
C ALA A 47 -28.18 10.19 -1.25
N LYS A 48 -28.07 10.13 -2.58
CA LYS A 48 -27.21 9.17 -3.25
C LYS A 48 -25.86 9.42 -2.61
N ILE A 49 -25.43 8.50 -1.74
CA ILE A 49 -24.08 8.49 -1.20
C ILE A 49 -23.18 8.45 -2.45
N GLU A 50 -22.66 9.59 -2.88
CA GLU A 50 -21.60 9.62 -3.87
C GLU A 50 -20.42 8.93 -3.22
N ASN A 51 -19.97 7.83 -3.83
CA ASN A 51 -18.91 7.01 -3.30
C ASN A 51 -17.67 7.91 -3.13
N PRO A 52 -17.19 8.19 -1.89
CA PRO A 52 -16.02 9.05 -1.66
C PRO A 52 -14.72 8.40 -2.15
N LEU A 53 -14.82 7.15 -2.58
CA LEU A 53 -13.84 6.43 -3.40
C LEU A 53 -14.39 6.50 -4.84
N ASN A 54 -13.74 7.23 -5.73
CA ASN A 54 -14.17 7.50 -7.11
C ASN A 54 -14.12 6.24 -8.02
N TYR A 55 -14.53 5.08 -7.51
CA TYR A 55 -14.48 3.78 -8.16
C TYR A 55 -15.85 3.13 -7.98
N ASP A 56 -16.53 2.87 -9.09
CA ASP A 56 -17.92 2.39 -9.08
C ASP A 56 -17.99 0.88 -8.85
N THR A 57 -16.86 0.17 -8.92
CA THR A 57 -16.76 -1.29 -8.75
C THR A 57 -15.50 -1.68 -7.98
N PHE A 58 -15.54 -2.77 -7.21
CA PHE A 58 -14.38 -3.35 -6.51
C PHE A 58 -13.17 -3.57 -7.44
N SER A 59 -13.43 -3.89 -8.70
CA SER A 59 -12.41 -4.06 -9.74
C SER A 59 -11.66 -2.76 -10.06
N GLU A 60 -12.36 -1.62 -10.16
CA GLU A 60 -11.72 -0.31 -10.40
C GLU A 60 -10.90 0.15 -9.20
N PHE A 61 -11.39 -0.07 -7.98
CA PHE A 61 -10.62 0.21 -6.77
C PHE A 61 -9.35 -0.64 -6.71
N ALA A 62 -9.45 -1.95 -6.99
CA ALA A 62 -8.30 -2.84 -7.04
C ALA A 62 -7.31 -2.41 -8.13
N ALA A 63 -7.79 -2.05 -9.33
CA ALA A 63 -6.96 -1.56 -10.42
C ALA A 63 -6.19 -0.28 -10.04
N ALA A 64 -6.86 0.68 -9.40
CA ALA A 64 -6.22 1.92 -8.98
C ALA A 64 -5.19 1.74 -7.86
N VAL A 65 -5.45 0.83 -6.91
CA VAL A 65 -4.47 0.46 -5.87
C VAL A 65 -3.25 -0.21 -6.50
N ILE A 66 -3.45 -1.13 -7.45
CA ILE A 66 -2.35 -1.79 -8.17
C ILE A 66 -1.55 -0.77 -8.99
N GLU A 67 -2.20 0.13 -9.73
CA GLU A 67 -1.53 1.16 -10.51
C GLU A 67 -0.67 2.08 -9.62
N THR A 68 -1.24 2.51 -8.49
CA THR A 68 -0.53 3.32 -7.49
C THR A 68 0.66 2.56 -6.92
N ALA A 69 0.49 1.28 -6.58
CA ALA A 69 1.56 0.43 -6.08
C ALA A 69 2.67 0.26 -7.12
N VAL A 70 2.34 -0.03 -8.38
CA VAL A 70 3.33 -0.19 -9.47
C VAL A 70 4.11 1.11 -9.70
N LYS A 71 3.45 2.26 -9.65
CA LYS A 71 4.09 3.58 -9.82
C LYS A 71 5.14 3.88 -8.76
N VAL A 72 4.91 3.44 -7.52
CA VAL A 72 5.85 3.59 -6.40
C VAL A 72 6.91 2.48 -6.36
N LEU A 73 6.53 1.24 -6.68
CA LEU A 73 7.45 0.10 -6.65
C LEU A 73 8.41 0.05 -7.83
N MET A 74 8.05 0.61 -8.99
CA MET A 74 8.92 0.69 -10.17
C MET A 74 10.34 1.22 -9.86
N PRO A 75 10.51 2.42 -9.27
CA PRO A 75 11.84 2.90 -8.92
C PRO A 75 12.50 2.04 -7.84
N PHE A 76 11.73 1.53 -6.86
CA PHE A 76 12.26 0.71 -5.78
C PHE A 76 12.88 -0.60 -6.28
N ILE A 77 12.24 -1.28 -7.23
CA ILE A 77 12.76 -2.50 -7.85
C ILE A 77 14.07 -2.23 -8.56
N VAL A 78 14.14 -1.14 -9.35
CA VAL A 78 15.38 -0.77 -10.05
C VAL A 78 16.52 -0.55 -9.05
N LEU A 79 16.26 0.13 -7.93
CA LEU A 79 17.25 0.30 -6.87
C LEU A 79 17.70 -1.05 -6.25
N ALA A 80 16.77 -1.97 -6.01
CA ALA A 80 17.08 -3.30 -5.48
C ALA A 80 17.95 -4.13 -6.43
N PHE A 81 17.67 -4.07 -7.74
CA PHE A 81 18.50 -4.72 -8.76
C PHE A 81 19.91 -4.11 -8.84
N ILE A 82 20.03 -2.78 -8.78
CA ILE A 82 21.34 -2.12 -8.77
C ILE A 82 22.14 -2.49 -7.51
N TYR A 83 21.49 -2.49 -6.33
CA TYR A 83 22.13 -2.86 -5.07
C TYR A 83 22.66 -4.29 -5.08
N SER A 84 21.83 -5.24 -5.53
CA SER A 84 22.22 -6.64 -5.61
C SER A 84 23.32 -6.87 -6.67
N GLY A 85 23.27 -6.17 -7.79
CA GLY A 85 24.34 -6.16 -8.79
C GLY A 85 25.67 -5.64 -8.25
N PHE A 86 25.64 -4.55 -7.48
CA PHE A 86 26.83 -4.00 -6.82
C PHE A 86 27.42 -4.98 -5.79
N LEU A 87 26.57 -5.66 -5.03
CA LEU A 87 27.00 -6.65 -4.04
C LEU A 87 27.71 -7.85 -4.71
N PHE A 88 27.26 -8.27 -5.89
CA PHE A 88 27.93 -9.29 -6.70
C PHE A 88 29.32 -8.85 -7.17
N VAL A 89 29.47 -7.59 -7.59
CA VAL A 89 30.77 -7.04 -8.02
C VAL A 89 31.71 -6.91 -6.82
N LYS A 90 31.21 -6.46 -5.67
CA LYS A 90 32.00 -6.26 -4.44
C LYS A 90 32.52 -7.59 -3.86
N ALA A 91 31.77 -8.68 -4.00
CA ALA A 91 32.11 -9.96 -3.37
C ALA A 91 33.44 -10.57 -3.85
N GLN A 92 33.94 -10.25 -5.05
CA GLN A 92 35.26 -10.59 -5.63
C GLN A 92 35.90 -11.97 -5.31
N GLY A 93 35.12 -12.99 -4.91
CA GLY A 93 35.61 -14.33 -4.55
C GLY A 93 35.51 -14.71 -3.06
N ASN A 94 35.05 -13.81 -2.20
CA ASN A 94 34.68 -14.14 -0.82
C ASN A 94 33.36 -14.94 -0.81
N LYS A 95 33.39 -16.17 -0.28
CA LYS A 95 32.25 -17.10 -0.30
C LYS A 95 31.03 -16.55 0.46
N GLU A 96 31.29 -15.79 1.52
CA GLU A 96 30.26 -15.24 2.40
C GLU A 96 29.47 -14.12 1.70
N GLU A 97 30.16 -13.13 1.15
CA GLU A 97 29.53 -12.01 0.43
C GLU A 97 28.86 -12.46 -0.87
N LEU A 98 29.36 -13.53 -1.50
CA LEU A 98 28.73 -14.11 -2.69
C LEU A 98 27.41 -14.81 -2.35
N ALA A 99 27.32 -15.45 -1.18
CA ALA A 99 26.07 -16.01 -0.68
C ALA A 99 25.05 -14.92 -0.34
N GLU A 100 25.51 -13.81 0.25
CA GLU A 100 24.68 -12.64 0.52
C GLU A 100 24.17 -12.00 -0.79
N ALA A 101 25.05 -11.82 -1.77
CA ALA A 101 24.70 -11.29 -3.10
C ALA A 101 23.63 -12.14 -3.81
N LYS A 102 23.77 -13.46 -3.77
CA LYS A 102 22.75 -14.38 -4.30
C LYS A 102 21.41 -14.19 -3.63
N THR A 103 21.41 -14.09 -2.31
CA THR A 103 20.21 -13.90 -1.51
C THR A 103 19.53 -12.57 -1.88
N ALA A 104 20.30 -11.49 -2.03
CA ALA A 104 19.80 -10.18 -2.43
C ALA A 104 19.20 -10.16 -3.85
N ILE A 105 19.81 -10.85 -4.82
CA ILE A 105 19.23 -11.02 -6.17
C ILE A 105 17.92 -11.81 -6.09
N TRP A 106 17.87 -12.90 -5.31
CA TRP A 106 16.64 -13.69 -5.17
C TRP A 106 15.49 -12.85 -4.64
N TYR A 107 15.71 -12.04 -3.59
CA TYR A 107 14.69 -11.12 -3.09
C TYR A 107 14.23 -10.11 -4.15
N SER A 108 15.16 -9.57 -4.95
CA SER A 108 14.83 -8.64 -6.04
C SER A 108 13.98 -9.30 -7.13
N VAL A 109 14.30 -10.55 -7.47
CA VAL A 109 13.55 -11.36 -8.45
C VAL A 109 12.15 -11.68 -7.94
N ILE A 110 12.00 -12.07 -6.67
CA ILE A 110 10.67 -12.31 -6.07
C ILE A 110 9.83 -11.03 -6.10
N GLY A 111 10.41 -9.87 -5.78
CA GLY A 111 9.69 -8.58 -5.83
C GLY A 111 9.20 -8.25 -7.23
N ALA A 112 10.05 -8.43 -8.25
CA ALA A 112 9.65 -8.26 -9.65
C ALA A 112 8.61 -9.27 -10.09
N PHE A 113 8.73 -10.53 -9.65
CA PHE A 113 7.77 -11.58 -9.95
C PHE A 113 6.40 -11.30 -9.33
N ILE A 114 6.34 -10.76 -8.11
CA ILE A 114 5.08 -10.32 -7.49
C ILE A 114 4.42 -9.23 -8.33
N LEU A 115 5.19 -8.27 -8.86
CA LEU A 115 4.64 -7.18 -9.67
C LEU A 115 4.05 -7.68 -10.98
N LEU A 116 4.80 -8.52 -11.69
CA LEU A 116 4.37 -9.13 -12.95
C LEU A 116 3.21 -10.12 -12.72
N GLY A 117 3.30 -10.90 -11.65
CA GLY A 117 2.29 -11.86 -11.25
C GLY A 117 0.97 -11.21 -10.85
N SER A 118 1.02 -10.07 -10.15
CA SER A 118 -0.20 -9.38 -9.67
C SER A 118 -1.15 -9.04 -10.81
N TRP A 119 -0.65 -8.60 -11.97
CA TRP A 119 -1.50 -8.29 -13.12
C TRP A 119 -2.00 -9.55 -13.82
N GLY A 120 -1.12 -10.55 -14.00
CA GLY A 120 -1.49 -11.83 -14.62
C GLY A 120 -2.55 -12.60 -13.84
N PHE A 121 -2.44 -12.65 -12.51
CA PHE A 121 -3.45 -13.29 -11.65
C PHE A 121 -4.79 -12.56 -11.68
N ALA A 122 -4.78 -11.22 -11.68
CA ALA A 122 -6.01 -10.42 -11.73
C ALA A 122 -6.80 -10.67 -13.02
N GLN A 123 -6.11 -10.78 -14.17
CA GLN A 123 -6.76 -11.07 -15.45
C GLN A 123 -7.39 -12.47 -15.47
N ILE A 124 -6.66 -13.49 -15.02
CA ILE A 124 -7.17 -14.88 -15.01
C ILE A 124 -8.44 -14.99 -14.15
N ILE A 125 -8.46 -14.31 -13.00
CA ILE A 125 -9.62 -14.28 -12.11
C ILE A 125 -10.78 -13.50 -12.77
N GLY A 126 -10.50 -12.34 -13.36
CA GLY A 126 -11.49 -11.53 -14.08
C GLY A 126 -12.15 -12.28 -15.25
N GLU A 127 -11.34 -12.99 -16.05
CA GLU A 127 -11.83 -13.82 -17.16
C GLU A 127 -12.69 -14.99 -16.67
N THR A 128 -12.29 -15.65 -15.57
CA THR A 128 -13.08 -16.73 -14.98
C THR A 128 -14.45 -16.22 -14.51
N ILE A 129 -14.50 -15.08 -13.84
CA ILE A 129 -15.76 -14.48 -13.36
C ILE A 129 -16.64 -14.04 -14.54
N SER A 130 -16.05 -13.43 -15.56
CA SER A 130 -16.77 -13.03 -16.78
C SER A 130 -17.34 -14.23 -17.55
N THR A 131 -16.69 -15.39 -17.46
CA THR A 131 -17.14 -16.63 -18.10
C THR A 131 -18.31 -17.30 -17.35
N ILE A 132 -18.35 -17.17 -16.01
CA ILE A 132 -19.41 -17.79 -15.17
C ILE A 132 -20.67 -16.92 -15.10
N THR A 133 -20.54 -15.59 -15.27
CA THR A 133 -21.70 -14.67 -15.23
C THR A 133 -22.47 -14.57 -16.55
N GLN A 134 -22.00 -15.25 -17.59
CA GLN A 134 -22.66 -15.40 -18.89
C GLN A 134 -23.40 -16.74 -18.95
#